data_AF-X0U399-F1
#
_entry.id   AF-X0U399-F1
#
_cell.length_a   1.000
_cell.length_b   1.000
_cell.length_c   1.000
_cell.angle_alpha   90.00
_cell.angle_beta   90.00
_cell.angle_gamma   90.00
#
_symmetry.space_group_name_H-M   'P 1'
#
loop_
_entity.id
_entity.type
_entity.pdbx_description
1 polymer ?
#
loop_
_entity_poly.entity_id
_entity_poly.type
_entity_poly.pdbx_seq_one_letter_code
_entity_poly.pdbx_strand_id
1 'polypeptide(L)'
;AACLLTWRWFNQEAEPPEAVKYIADYDTWTFKFGDTTRHFQAGLSVEENINDPTSTTWIELLDKRRNDFQDVLDRGRAIYKYQVGLVSSLIHGGDISQFGGFRAFVVNVPVILASLAGEIVRERKIDVDFMLGWSCSADKDETWKMTCSLRSTKPGFDVGAIAKRFGGGGHPGAAGFVKKISLPLKRVV
;
A
#
# COMPACT_ATOMS: atom_id res chain seq x y z
N ALA A 1 10.62 -8.04 -7.49
CA ALA A 1 11.08 -6.93 -6.65
C ALA A 1 12.57 -6.71 -6.82
N ALA A 2 13.02 -5.46 -6.75
CA ALA A 2 14.43 -5.11 -6.90
C ALA A 2 15.32 -5.79 -5.84
N CYS A 3 14.90 -5.81 -4.57
CA CYS A 3 15.68 -6.39 -3.47
C CYS A 3 16.07 -7.87 -3.69
N LEU A 4 15.14 -8.70 -4.16
CA LEU A 4 15.39 -10.11 -4.43
C LEU A 4 16.34 -10.32 -5.62
N LEU A 5 16.22 -9.49 -6.66
CA LEU A 5 17.14 -9.53 -7.81
C LEU A 5 18.55 -9.12 -7.37
N THR A 6 18.67 -8.04 -6.60
CA THR A 6 19.94 -7.59 -6.02
C THR A 6 20.59 -8.67 -5.16
N TRP A 7 19.83 -9.31 -4.26
CA TRP A 7 20.38 -10.40 -3.43
C TRP A 7 20.96 -11.52 -4.29
N ARG A 8 20.18 -12.03 -5.26
CA ARG A 8 20.59 -13.13 -6.14
C ARG A 8 21.81 -12.79 -6.97
N TRP A 9 21.95 -11.53 -7.38
CA TRP A 9 23.10 -11.07 -8.16
C TRP A 9 24.41 -11.12 -7.34
N PHE A 10 24.37 -10.62 -6.10
CA PHE A 10 25.55 -10.53 -5.23
C PHE A 10 25.83 -11.81 -4.43
N ASN A 11 24.85 -12.71 -4.27
CA ASN A 11 24.94 -13.92 -3.45
C ASN A 11 24.46 -15.15 -4.24
N GLN A 12 25.07 -15.40 -5.41
CA GLN A 12 24.56 -16.38 -6.40
C GLN A 12 24.39 -17.80 -5.85
N GLU A 13 25.24 -18.22 -4.92
CA GLU A 13 25.24 -19.56 -4.34
C GLU A 13 24.42 -19.66 -3.04
N ALA A 14 23.98 -18.52 -2.48
CA ALA A 14 23.29 -18.49 -1.20
C ALA A 14 21.79 -18.18 -1.37
N GLU A 15 20.96 -19.03 -0.78
CA GLU A 15 19.52 -18.78 -0.70
C GLU A 15 19.23 -17.40 -0.07
N PRO A 16 18.26 -16.62 -0.58
CA PRO A 16 17.87 -15.37 0.06
C PRO A 16 17.32 -15.58 1.48
N PRO A 17 17.63 -14.68 2.44
CA PRO A 17 16.97 -14.63 3.75
C PRO A 17 15.47 -14.47 3.60
N GLU A 18 14.72 -14.90 4.62
CA GLU A 18 13.27 -14.82 4.62
C GLU A 18 12.80 -13.37 4.46
N ALA A 19 13.39 -12.42 5.19
CA ALA A 19 13.05 -11.00 5.06
C ALA A 19 13.07 -10.51 3.60
N VAL A 20 14.11 -10.88 2.82
CA VAL A 20 14.21 -10.51 1.39
C VAL A 20 13.09 -11.16 0.57
N LYS A 21 12.77 -12.43 0.81
CA LYS A 21 11.71 -13.16 0.10
C LYS A 21 10.35 -12.52 0.36
N TYR A 22 10.04 -12.20 1.62
CA TYR A 22 8.75 -11.65 2.04
C TYR A 22 8.57 -10.18 1.63
N ILE A 23 9.61 -9.35 1.72
CA ILE A 23 9.59 -7.98 1.17
C ILE A 23 9.34 -8.01 -0.34
N ALA A 24 10.01 -8.92 -1.05
CA ALA A 24 9.82 -9.05 -2.49
C ALA A 24 8.42 -9.54 -2.88
N ASP A 25 7.85 -10.44 -2.07
CA ASP A 25 6.49 -10.95 -2.24
C ASP A 25 5.45 -9.83 -2.06
N TYR A 26 5.65 -8.96 -1.06
CA TYR A 26 4.81 -7.78 -0.81
C TYR A 26 4.95 -6.71 -1.90
N ASP A 27 6.18 -6.33 -2.27
CA ASP A 27 6.49 -5.31 -3.29
C ASP A 27 5.86 -5.64 -4.65
N THR A 28 5.85 -6.93 -5.01
CA THR A 28 5.23 -7.40 -6.25
C THR A 28 3.73 -7.69 -6.13
N TRP A 29 3.16 -7.55 -4.93
CA TRP A 29 1.76 -7.84 -4.62
C TRP A 29 1.34 -9.27 -4.99
N THR A 30 2.26 -10.24 -4.88
CA THR A 30 2.03 -11.62 -5.33
C THR A 30 1.50 -12.54 -4.24
N PHE A 31 1.84 -12.29 -2.98
CA PHE A 31 1.37 -13.03 -1.80
C PHE A 31 1.52 -14.54 -1.89
N LYS A 32 2.65 -15.03 -2.42
CA LYS A 32 2.97 -16.46 -2.51
C LYS A 32 3.05 -17.13 -1.14
N PHE A 33 3.36 -16.37 -0.09
CA PHE A 33 3.37 -16.85 1.30
C PHE A 33 2.09 -16.50 2.07
N GLY A 34 1.02 -16.10 1.37
CA GLY A 34 -0.27 -15.76 1.97
C GLY A 34 -0.18 -14.60 2.95
N ASP A 35 -0.97 -14.66 4.03
CA ASP A 35 -1.02 -13.59 5.04
C ASP A 35 0.28 -13.42 5.82
N THR A 36 1.16 -14.41 5.80
CA THR A 36 2.49 -14.29 6.42
C THR A 36 3.28 -13.13 5.82
N THR A 37 3.14 -12.86 4.51
CA THR A 37 3.68 -11.66 3.85
C THR A 37 3.10 -10.37 4.40
N ARG A 38 1.79 -10.33 4.64
CA ARG A 38 1.11 -9.16 5.18
C ARG A 38 1.51 -8.91 6.64
N HIS A 39 1.61 -9.98 7.44
CA HIS A 39 2.09 -9.91 8.81
C HIS A 39 3.52 -9.41 8.87
N PHE A 40 4.45 -10.00 8.12
CA PHE A 40 5.84 -9.58 8.13
C PHE A 40 5.98 -8.11 7.73
N GLN A 41 5.30 -7.66 6.67
CA GLN A 41 5.32 -6.25 6.27
C GLN A 41 4.76 -5.32 7.35
N ALA A 42 3.67 -5.71 8.01
CA ALA A 42 3.07 -4.93 9.09
C ALA A 42 4.02 -4.82 10.31
N GLY A 43 4.70 -5.91 10.66
CA GLY A 43 5.73 -5.92 11.72
C GLY A 43 6.91 -5.03 11.35
N LEU A 44 7.43 -5.18 10.13
CA LEU A 44 8.55 -4.39 9.61
C LEU A 44 8.26 -2.88 9.65
N SER A 45 7.00 -2.48 9.45
CA SER A 45 6.58 -1.07 9.43
C SER A 45 6.68 -0.34 10.77
N VAL A 46 6.86 -1.07 11.87
CA VAL A 46 6.99 -0.49 13.22
C VAL A 46 8.39 -0.69 13.81
N GLU A 47 9.31 -1.30 13.05
CA GLU A 47 10.69 -1.46 13.51
C GLU A 47 11.43 -0.12 13.53
N GLU A 48 12.26 0.05 14.56
CA GLU A 48 13.06 1.26 14.71
C GLU A 48 14.12 1.34 13.60
N ASN A 49 14.36 2.57 13.11
CA ASN A 49 15.41 2.89 12.14
C ASN A 49 15.38 2.03 10.86
N ILE A 50 14.21 1.50 10.47
CA ILE A 50 14.09 0.65 9.27
C ILE A 50 14.48 1.36 7.96
N ASN A 51 14.40 2.70 7.95
CA ASN A 51 14.83 3.54 6.82
C ASN A 51 16.36 3.74 6.76
N ASP A 52 17.09 3.40 7.82
CA ASP A 52 18.55 3.38 7.81
C ASP A 52 19.02 2.00 7.35
N PRO A 53 19.66 1.87 6.17
CA PRO A 53 20.14 0.59 5.65
C PRO A 53 21.25 -0.05 6.49
N THR A 54 21.82 0.69 7.45
CA THR A 54 22.86 0.24 8.37
C THR A 54 22.33 -0.12 9.76
N SER A 55 21.02 -0.02 9.99
CA SER A 55 20.42 -0.33 11.29
C SER A 55 20.64 -1.79 11.69
N THR A 56 20.70 -2.01 13.01
CA THR A 56 20.83 -3.34 13.60
C THR A 56 19.71 -4.26 13.15
N THR A 57 18.49 -3.73 12.97
CA THR A 57 17.33 -4.45 12.43
C THR A 57 17.65 -5.16 11.11
N TRP A 58 18.34 -4.50 10.18
CA TRP A 58 18.71 -5.14 8.91
C TRP A 58 19.81 -6.18 9.06
N ILE A 59 20.81 -5.93 9.92
CA ILE A 59 21.86 -6.89 10.21
C ILE A 59 21.24 -8.19 10.77
N GLU A 60 20.29 -8.04 11.68
CA GLU A 60 19.57 -9.14 12.33
C GLU A 60 18.67 -9.89 11.34
N LEU A 61 17.83 -9.18 10.58
CA LEU A 61 16.92 -9.78 9.60
C LEU A 61 17.61 -10.48 8.42
N LEU A 62 18.86 -10.11 8.11
CA LEU A 62 19.63 -10.72 7.03
C LEU A 62 20.52 -11.88 7.52
N ASP A 63 20.75 -12.02 8.84
CA ASP A 63 21.47 -13.15 9.42
C ASP A 63 20.54 -14.34 9.68
N LYS A 64 20.63 -15.36 8.83
CA LYS A 64 19.81 -16.58 8.91
C LYS A 64 19.98 -17.40 10.20
N ARG A 65 20.99 -17.11 11.02
CA ARG A 65 21.23 -17.83 12.28
C ARG A 65 20.35 -17.31 13.43
N ARG A 66 19.63 -16.20 13.21
CA ARG A 66 18.83 -15.55 14.24
C ARG A 66 17.33 -15.74 13.98
N ASN A 67 16.53 -15.63 15.05
CA ASN A 67 15.08 -15.83 15.01
C ASN A 67 14.27 -14.52 14.86
N ASP A 68 14.92 -13.41 14.51
CA ASP A 68 14.26 -12.08 14.52
C ASP A 68 13.13 -11.97 13.48
N PHE A 69 13.16 -12.81 12.42
CA PHE A 69 12.07 -12.91 11.46
C PHE A 69 10.73 -13.29 12.13
N GLN A 70 10.75 -14.27 13.03
CA GLN A 70 9.55 -14.75 13.72
C GLN A 70 9.02 -13.68 14.69
N ASP A 71 9.92 -12.96 15.36
CA ASP A 71 9.54 -11.89 16.28
C ASP A 71 8.84 -10.72 15.55
N VAL A 72 9.36 -10.33 14.37
CA VAL A 72 8.72 -9.32 13.50
C VAL A 72 7.35 -9.81 13.03
N LEU A 73 7.24 -11.07 12.63
CA LEU A 73 5.99 -11.68 12.18
C LEU A 73 4.92 -11.69 13.28
N ASP A 74 5.29 -12.04 14.51
CA ASP A 74 4.36 -12.11 15.63
C ASP A 74 3.83 -10.73 16.04
N ARG A 75 4.69 -9.70 16.06
CA ARG A 75 4.25 -8.30 16.19
C ARG A 75 3.31 -7.90 15.05
N GLY A 76 3.70 -8.25 13.83
CA GLY A 76 2.98 -7.91 12.62
C GLY A 76 1.57 -8.49 12.53
N ARG A 77 1.31 -9.66 13.11
CA ARG A 77 -0.02 -10.29 13.12
C ARG A 77 -1.08 -9.42 13.79
N ALA A 78 -0.78 -8.87 14.96
CA ALA A 78 -1.71 -8.02 15.70
C ALA A 78 -1.93 -6.68 14.96
N ILE A 79 -0.85 -6.11 14.41
CA ILE A 79 -0.88 -4.85 13.66
C ILE A 79 -1.72 -5.00 12.38
N TYR A 80 -1.49 -6.06 11.62
CA TYR A 80 -2.24 -6.31 10.39
C TYR A 80 -3.73 -6.51 10.68
N LYS A 81 -4.08 -7.28 11.71
CA LYS A 81 -5.48 -7.44 12.14
C LYS A 81 -6.12 -6.09 12.50
N TYR A 82 -5.41 -5.22 13.19
CA TYR A 82 -5.87 -3.86 13.49
C TYR A 82 -6.05 -3.02 12.22
N GLN A 83 -5.08 -3.05 11.29
CA GLN A 83 -5.16 -2.34 10.01
C GLN A 83 -6.38 -2.79 9.19
N VAL A 84 -6.64 -4.10 9.10
CA VAL A 84 -7.83 -4.65 8.41
C VAL A 84 -9.12 -4.15 9.06
N GLY A 85 -9.19 -4.11 10.39
CA GLY A 85 -10.34 -3.58 11.12
C GLY A 85 -10.56 -2.09 10.87
N LEU A 86 -9.49 -1.29 10.95
CA LEU A 86 -9.51 0.15 10.68
C LEU A 86 -9.99 0.44 9.25
N VAL A 87 -9.38 -0.20 8.25
CA VAL A 87 -9.74 -0.02 6.84
C VAL A 87 -11.17 -0.50 6.56
N SER A 88 -11.56 -1.63 7.17
CA SER A 88 -12.94 -2.11 7.06
C SER A 88 -13.94 -1.10 7.57
N SER A 89 -13.64 -0.40 8.68
CA SER A 89 -14.45 0.70 9.19
C SER A 89 -14.53 1.88 8.23
N LEU A 90 -13.39 2.31 7.65
CA LEU A 90 -13.35 3.39 6.64
C LEU A 90 -14.21 3.08 5.42
N ILE A 91 -14.21 1.82 4.95
CA ILE A 91 -14.99 1.38 3.79
C ILE A 91 -16.50 1.57 3.99
N HIS A 92 -17.02 1.56 5.23
CA HIS A 92 -18.44 1.85 5.46
C HIS A 92 -18.85 3.28 5.09
N GLY A 93 -17.89 4.21 5.03
CA GLY A 93 -18.13 5.58 4.57
C GLY A 93 -17.97 5.78 3.07
N GLY A 94 -17.79 4.70 2.29
CA GLY A 94 -17.68 4.76 0.83
C GLY A 94 -19.03 4.59 0.13
N ASP A 95 -19.07 5.01 -1.14
CA ASP A 95 -20.26 4.90 -1.98
C ASP A 95 -19.90 4.54 -3.43
N ILE A 96 -20.83 3.92 -4.16
CA ILE A 96 -20.67 3.63 -5.58
C ILE A 96 -21.03 4.89 -6.38
N SER A 97 -20.07 5.40 -7.15
CA SER A 97 -20.22 6.62 -7.94
C SER A 97 -19.70 6.43 -9.37
N GLN A 98 -20.09 7.34 -10.27
CA GLN A 98 -19.49 7.40 -11.60
C GLN A 98 -18.24 8.29 -11.58
N PHE A 99 -17.12 7.78 -12.08
CA PHE A 99 -15.90 8.57 -12.27
C PHE A 99 -15.21 8.17 -13.56
N GLY A 100 -14.87 9.16 -14.39
CA GLY A 100 -14.21 8.91 -15.69
C GLY A 100 -15.03 8.09 -16.70
N GLY A 101 -16.34 7.96 -16.49
CA GLY A 101 -17.25 7.13 -17.31
C GLY A 101 -17.41 5.68 -16.82
N PHE A 102 -16.88 5.35 -15.64
CA PHE A 102 -16.85 3.99 -15.09
C PHE A 102 -17.43 3.96 -13.67
N ARG A 103 -17.79 2.77 -13.18
CA ARG A 103 -18.31 2.57 -11.82
C ARG A 103 -17.14 2.49 -10.85
N ALA A 104 -17.07 3.41 -9.89
CA ALA A 104 -16.03 3.47 -8.89
C ALA A 104 -16.62 3.32 -7.49
N PHE A 105 -15.97 2.55 -6.62
CA PHE A 105 -16.23 2.64 -5.18
C PHE A 105 -15.38 3.78 -4.61
N VAL A 106 -16.00 4.89 -4.25
CA VAL A 106 -15.33 6.10 -3.78
C VAL A 106 -15.34 6.12 -2.26
N VAL A 107 -14.16 6.23 -1.64
CA VAL A 107 -14.03 6.18 -0.17
C VAL A 107 -12.95 7.13 0.32
N ASN A 108 -13.18 7.77 1.47
CA ASN A 108 -12.14 8.55 2.13
C ASN A 108 -11.16 7.60 2.84
N VAL A 109 -9.98 7.43 2.26
CA VAL A 109 -8.92 6.59 2.81
C VAL A 109 -7.55 7.20 2.47
N PRO A 110 -6.67 7.35 3.47
CA PRO A 110 -5.30 7.81 3.22
C PRO A 110 -4.55 6.91 2.24
N VAL A 111 -3.66 7.50 1.44
CA VAL A 111 -2.85 6.80 0.42
C VAL A 111 -2.15 5.56 0.95
N ILE A 112 -1.62 5.63 2.18
CA ILE A 112 -0.90 4.52 2.83
C ILE A 112 -1.78 3.28 3.06
N LEU A 113 -3.10 3.45 3.18
CA LEU A 113 -4.07 2.38 3.36
C LEU A 113 -4.81 2.00 2.06
N ALA A 114 -4.58 2.73 0.96
CA ALA A 114 -5.33 2.55 -0.27
C ALA A 114 -5.15 1.15 -0.89
N SER A 115 -3.97 0.54 -0.81
CA SER A 115 -3.76 -0.82 -1.33
C SER A 115 -4.62 -1.85 -0.59
N LEU A 116 -4.60 -1.81 0.75
CA LEU A 116 -5.41 -2.69 1.60
C LEU A 116 -6.90 -2.43 1.41
N ALA A 117 -7.31 -1.16 1.31
CA ALA A 117 -8.70 -0.82 1.01
C ALA A 117 -9.17 -1.40 -0.33
N GLY A 118 -8.31 -1.36 -1.36
CA GLY A 118 -8.64 -1.90 -2.68
C GLY A 118 -8.77 -3.41 -2.67
N GLU A 119 -7.92 -4.08 -1.88
CA GLU A 119 -8.04 -5.51 -1.61
C GLU A 119 -9.36 -5.86 -0.92
N ILE A 120 -9.71 -5.19 0.18
CA ILE A 120 -10.96 -5.45 0.91
C ILE A 120 -12.18 -5.18 0.02
N VAL A 121 -12.19 -4.12 -0.79
CA VAL A 121 -13.28 -3.84 -1.74
C VAL A 121 -13.43 -4.98 -2.75
N ARG A 122 -12.32 -5.52 -3.27
CA ARG A 122 -12.33 -6.66 -4.18
C ARG A 122 -12.82 -7.94 -3.49
N GLU A 123 -12.38 -8.22 -2.27
CA GLU A 123 -12.80 -9.38 -1.48
C GLU A 123 -14.29 -9.36 -1.13
N ARG A 124 -14.83 -8.16 -0.84
CA ARG A 124 -16.27 -7.95 -0.64
C ARG A 124 -17.10 -8.08 -1.92
N LYS A 125 -16.47 -8.26 -3.08
CA LYS A 125 -17.11 -8.41 -4.39
C LYS A 125 -18.08 -7.28 -4.72
N ILE A 126 -17.71 -6.05 -4.36
CA ILE A 126 -18.49 -4.86 -4.72
C ILE A 126 -18.43 -4.70 -6.25
N ASP A 127 -19.59 -4.61 -6.90
CA ASP A 127 -19.69 -4.51 -8.36
C ASP A 127 -19.34 -3.10 -8.90
N VAL A 128 -18.03 -2.87 -8.97
CA VAL A 128 -17.37 -1.66 -9.49
C VAL A 128 -16.15 -2.05 -10.34
N ASP A 129 -15.71 -1.15 -11.20
CA ASP A 129 -14.53 -1.35 -12.06
C ASP A 129 -13.21 -1.09 -11.32
N PHE A 130 -13.25 -0.18 -10.35
CA PHE A 130 -12.13 0.15 -9.48
C PHE A 130 -12.62 0.80 -8.17
N MET A 131 -11.70 0.90 -7.21
CA MET A 131 -11.85 1.72 -6.00
C MET A 131 -11.09 3.05 -6.18
N LEU A 132 -11.71 4.17 -5.80
CA LEU A 132 -11.08 5.48 -5.70
C LEU A 132 -11.00 5.87 -4.22
N GLY A 133 -9.80 5.74 -3.66
CA GLY A 133 -9.48 6.22 -2.34
C GLY A 133 -9.05 7.67 -2.40
N TRP A 134 -9.58 8.54 -1.57
CA TRP A 134 -9.17 9.94 -1.54
C TRP A 134 -8.86 10.42 -0.12
N SER A 135 -7.93 11.36 -0.02
CA SER A 135 -7.61 12.04 1.23
C SER A 135 -7.18 13.48 0.97
N CYS A 136 -7.44 14.37 1.92
CA CYS A 136 -7.00 15.76 1.86
C CYS A 136 -5.75 15.98 2.72
N SER A 137 -4.79 16.78 2.23
CA SER A 137 -3.62 17.22 2.99
C SER A 137 -3.23 18.64 2.61
N ALA A 138 -2.41 19.29 3.44
CA ALA A 138 -1.74 20.52 3.03
C ALA A 138 -0.80 20.25 1.84
N ASP A 139 -0.59 21.27 1.03
CA ASP A 139 0.41 21.28 -0.04
C ASP A 139 1.57 22.24 0.30
N LYS A 140 2.66 22.14 -0.46
CA LYS A 140 3.86 23.02 -0.32
C LYS A 140 3.49 24.52 -0.46
N ASP A 141 2.42 24.72 -1.21
CA ASP A 141 1.64 25.92 -1.51
C ASP A 141 1.12 26.86 -0.45
N GLU A 142 1.04 26.35 0.78
CA GLU A 142 0.03 26.81 1.74
C GLU A 142 -1.43 26.55 1.29
N THR A 143 -1.62 25.79 0.20
CA THR A 143 -2.93 25.37 -0.30
C THR A 143 -3.28 23.97 0.20
N TRP A 144 -4.49 23.51 -0.10
CA TRP A 144 -4.93 22.14 0.17
C TRP A 144 -4.93 21.32 -1.11
N LYS A 145 -4.62 20.03 -0.98
CA LYS A 145 -4.70 19.08 -2.07
C LYS A 145 -5.50 17.85 -1.69
N MET A 146 -6.25 17.37 -2.66
CA MET A 146 -6.86 16.05 -2.65
C MET A 146 -5.95 15.08 -3.40
N THR A 147 -5.50 14.05 -2.72
CA THR A 147 -4.78 12.93 -3.34
C THR A 147 -5.76 11.80 -3.60
N CYS A 148 -5.83 11.34 -4.84
CA CYS A 148 -6.69 10.24 -5.26
C CYS A 148 -5.84 9.04 -5.66
N SER A 149 -6.14 7.89 -5.06
CA SER A 149 -5.53 6.59 -5.34
C SER A 149 -6.56 5.67 -5.97
N LEU A 150 -6.29 5.17 -7.17
CA LEU A 150 -7.16 4.24 -7.88
C LEU A 150 -6.60 2.83 -7.75
N ARG A 151 -7.46 1.87 -7.43
CA ARG A 151 -7.14 0.44 -7.35
C ARG A 151 -8.10 -0.36 -8.20
N SER A 152 -7.58 -1.03 -9.22
CA SER A 152 -8.40 -1.88 -10.07
C SER A 152 -9.01 -3.03 -9.27
N THR A 153 -10.31 -3.27 -9.42
CA THR A 153 -11.01 -4.39 -8.78
C THR A 153 -11.19 -5.57 -9.74
N LYS A 154 -11.00 -5.33 -11.05
CA LYS A 154 -11.16 -6.31 -12.12
C LYS A 154 -9.82 -6.60 -12.80
N PRO A 155 -9.47 -7.87 -13.06
CA PRO A 155 -8.29 -8.20 -13.85
C PRO A 155 -8.27 -7.48 -15.20
N GLY A 156 -7.13 -6.86 -15.54
CA GLY A 156 -6.95 -6.17 -16.83
C GLY A 156 -7.59 -4.79 -16.94
N PHE A 157 -8.38 -4.32 -15.98
CA PHE A 157 -8.93 -2.97 -16.01
C PHE A 157 -7.85 -1.93 -15.66
N ASP A 158 -7.56 -1.01 -16.59
CA ASP A 158 -6.45 -0.05 -16.51
C ASP A 158 -6.86 1.27 -15.85
N VAL A 159 -6.59 1.39 -14.54
CA VAL A 159 -6.81 2.65 -13.81
C VAL A 159 -5.74 3.71 -14.10
N GLY A 160 -4.60 3.33 -14.66
CA GLY A 160 -3.54 4.25 -15.08
C GLY A 160 -3.98 5.15 -16.23
N ALA A 161 -4.70 4.59 -17.21
CA ALA A 161 -5.32 5.35 -18.29
C ALA A 161 -6.33 6.38 -17.76
N ILE A 162 -7.13 6.03 -16.74
CA ILE A 162 -8.04 6.96 -16.07
C ILE A 162 -7.26 8.06 -15.38
N ALA A 163 -6.26 7.72 -14.55
CA ALA A 163 -5.47 8.71 -13.81
C ALA A 163 -4.78 9.72 -14.74
N LYS A 164 -4.27 9.29 -15.91
CA LYS A 164 -3.67 10.18 -16.92
C LYS A 164 -4.63 11.27 -17.41
N ARG A 165 -5.92 10.96 -17.60
CA ARG A 165 -6.95 11.94 -17.98
C ARG A 165 -7.11 13.06 -16.95
N PHE A 166 -6.72 12.80 -15.70
CA PHE A 166 -6.75 13.77 -14.61
C PHE A 166 -5.37 14.37 -14.29
N GLY A 167 -4.35 14.14 -15.12
CA GLY A 167 -3.00 14.66 -14.94
C GLY A 167 -2.13 13.87 -13.95
N GLY A 168 -2.54 12.65 -13.62
CA GLY A 168 -1.73 11.70 -12.85
C GLY A 168 -1.18 10.56 -13.71
N GLY A 169 -1.03 9.39 -13.11
CA GLY A 169 -0.52 8.20 -13.79
C GLY A 169 -0.32 7.02 -12.86
N GLY A 170 0.25 5.94 -13.40
CA GLY A 170 0.54 4.70 -12.66
C GLY A 170 0.40 3.47 -13.55
N HIS A 171 0.34 2.32 -12.89
CA HIS A 171 0.17 1.01 -13.54
C HIS A 171 -1.31 0.67 -13.72
N PRO A 172 -1.65 -0.29 -14.61
CA PRO A 172 -3.04 -0.70 -14.82
C PRO A 172 -3.79 -1.10 -13.55
N GLY A 173 -3.14 -1.76 -12.60
CA GLY A 173 -3.76 -2.17 -11.34
C GLY A 173 -3.80 -1.10 -10.23
N ALA A 174 -2.94 -0.08 -10.32
CA ALA A 174 -2.76 0.92 -9.28
C ALA A 174 -2.20 2.23 -9.85
N ALA A 175 -2.95 3.31 -9.68
CA ALA A 175 -2.58 4.62 -10.19
C ALA A 175 -3.05 5.73 -9.25
N GLY A 176 -2.65 6.96 -9.50
CA GLY A 176 -3.11 8.09 -8.70
C GLY A 176 -2.97 9.42 -9.42
N PHE A 177 -3.69 10.42 -8.90
CA PHE A 177 -3.60 11.80 -9.32
C PHE A 177 -3.84 12.73 -8.13
N VAL A 178 -3.44 13.99 -8.28
CA VAL A 178 -3.59 15.02 -7.25
C VAL A 178 -4.35 16.20 -7.83
N LYS A 179 -5.23 16.81 -7.04
CA LYS A 179 -5.94 18.06 -7.38
C LYS A 179 -5.81 19.07 -6.26
N LYS A 180 -5.50 20.32 -6.61
CA LYS A 180 -5.65 21.43 -5.67
C LYS A 180 -7.12 21.62 -5.34
N ILE A 181 -7.42 21.88 -4.08
CA ILE A 181 -8.77 22.11 -3.57
C ILE A 181 -8.77 23.32 -2.64
N SER A 182 -9.94 23.92 -2.48
CA SER A 182 -10.17 24.99 -1.50
C SER A 182 -11.01 24.43 -0.36
N LEU A 183 -10.58 24.67 0.88
CA LEU A 183 -11.34 24.31 2.08
C LEU A 183 -11.70 25.59 2.84
N PRO A 184 -12.82 25.60 3.61
CA PRO A 184 -13.19 26.72 4.47
C PRO A 184 -12.36 26.76 5.76
N LEU A 185 -11.05 26.51 5.64
CA LEU A 185 -10.09 26.50 6.74
C LEU A 185 -9.18 27.70 6.60
N LYS A 186 -9.03 28.47 7.67
CA LYS A 186 -8.07 29.57 7.74
C LYS A 186 -6.79 29.04 8.38
N ARG A 187 -5.65 29.26 7.73
CA ARG A 187 -4.35 28.93 8.32
C ARG A 187 -4.09 29.87 9.49
N VAL A 188 -3.64 29.30 10.61
CA VAL A 188 -3.08 30.07 11.73
C VAL A 188 -1.57 30.09 11.51
N VAL A 189 -1.01 31.28 11.34
CA VAL A 189 0.43 31.53 11.20
C VAL A 189 0.97 31.96 12.55
#